data_AF-A0A1I0EXK1-F1
#
_entry.id   AF-A0A1I0EXK1-F1
#
_cell.length_a   1.000
_cell.length_b   1.000
_cell.length_c   1.000
_cell.angle_alpha   90.00
_cell.angle_beta   90.00
_cell.angle_gamma   90.00
#
_symmetry.space_group_name_H-M   'P 1'
#
loop_
_entity.id
_entity.type
_entity.pdbx_description
1 polymer ?
#
loop_
_entity_poly.entity_id
_entity_poly.type
_entity_poly.pdbx_seq_one_letter_code
_entity_poly.pdbx_strand_id
1 'polypeptide(L)'
;MNLAVHAPSSSCEQTHCGAHDVDEPREGVFKVCLECGHAFATPSDLLAAYNSERRRMAEAELDGPDGTDYGTPALVPVTDVRQVEFCPCCAHDF
;
A
#
# COMPACT_ATOMS: atom_id res chain seq x y z
N MET A 1 26.77 5.41 21.10
CA MET A 1 27.50 4.71 20.02
C MET A 1 27.20 5.44 18.74
N ASN A 2 28.22 6.03 18.10
CA ASN A 2 28.06 6.78 16.85
C ASN A 2 27.93 5.78 15.70
N LEU A 3 26.75 5.64 15.11
CA LEU A 3 26.57 4.91 13.86
C LEU A 3 27.20 5.77 12.76
N ALA A 4 28.30 5.30 12.18
CA ALA A 4 28.90 5.93 11.02
C ALA A 4 27.90 5.84 9.86
N VAL A 5 27.39 7.00 9.44
CA VAL A 5 26.55 7.11 8.24
C VAL A 5 27.41 6.72 7.05
N HIS A 6 27.01 5.67 6.33
CA HIS A 6 27.70 5.22 5.12
C HIS A 6 27.24 6.04 3.91
N ALA A 7 28.09 6.14 2.89
CA ALA A 7 27.73 6.79 1.64
C ALA A 7 26.73 5.92 0.86
N PRO A 8 25.66 6.50 0.26
CA PRO A 8 24.68 5.76 -0.54
C PRO A 8 25.36 4.97 -1.66
N SER A 9 24.91 3.74 -1.91
CA SER A 9 25.37 2.90 -3.01
C SER A 9 24.19 2.29 -3.78
N SER A 10 24.45 1.76 -4.98
CA SER A 10 23.41 1.13 -5.81
C SER A 10 22.78 -0.13 -5.19
N SER A 11 23.40 -0.70 -4.14
CA SER A 11 22.74 -1.76 -3.35
C SER A 11 21.68 -1.23 -2.39
N CYS A 12 21.73 0.05 -2.02
CA CYS A 12 20.71 0.72 -1.19
C CYS A 12 19.41 0.94 -1.97
N GLU A 13 19.44 0.99 -3.30
CA GLU A 13 18.25 1.14 -4.16
C GLU A 13 17.26 -0.03 -4.00
N GLN A 14 17.76 -1.20 -3.61
CA GLN A 14 16.96 -2.42 -3.39
C GLN A 14 16.51 -2.59 -1.93
N THR A 15 17.08 -1.84 -1.01
CA THR A 15 16.75 -1.91 0.42
C THR A 15 16.55 -0.50 0.92
N HIS A 16 15.30 -0.02 0.82
CA HIS A 16 14.88 1.21 1.46
C HIS A 16 15.24 1.18 2.93
N CYS A 17 16.23 1.98 3.30
CA CYS A 17 16.51 2.28 4.67
C CYS A 17 15.63 3.47 5.05
N GLY A 18 14.46 3.21 5.65
CA GLY A 18 13.59 4.24 6.25
C GLY A 18 14.21 4.98 7.45
N ALA A 19 15.54 4.94 7.60
CA ALA A 19 16.30 5.56 8.68
C ALA A 19 16.82 6.97 8.32
N HIS A 20 16.58 7.42 7.10
CA HIS A 20 16.94 8.76 6.65
C HIS A 20 15.64 9.52 6.44
N ASP A 21 15.36 10.47 7.33
CA ASP A 21 14.27 11.47 7.36
C ASP A 21 14.30 12.41 6.12
N VAL A 22 14.66 11.87 4.96
CA VAL A 22 14.71 12.55 3.69
C VAL A 22 13.55 11.98 2.90
N ASP A 23 12.45 12.72 2.88
CA ASP A 23 11.43 12.64 1.85
C ASP A 23 12.09 12.98 0.51
N GLU A 24 12.95 12.11 0.01
CA GLU A 24 13.47 12.24 -1.35
C GLU A 24 12.26 12.02 -2.25
N PRO A 25 11.79 13.03 -3.00
CA PRO A 25 10.77 12.81 -3.98
C PRO A 25 11.37 11.85 -4.99
N ARG A 26 10.96 10.58 -4.93
CA ARG A 26 11.18 9.67 -6.03
C ARG A 26 10.43 10.28 -7.21
N GLU A 27 11.18 10.95 -8.09
CA GLU A 27 10.62 11.52 -9.31
C GLU A 27 9.77 10.43 -9.99
N GLY A 28 8.49 10.74 -10.23
CA GLY A 28 7.56 9.79 -10.84
C GLY A 28 6.78 8.89 -9.89
N VAL A 29 6.77 9.14 -8.57
CA VAL A 29 5.88 8.45 -7.62
C VAL A 29 4.74 9.36 -7.17
N PHE A 30 3.51 8.86 -7.27
CA PHE A 30 2.31 9.54 -6.81
C PHE A 30 2.09 9.39 -5.30
N LYS A 31 2.33 8.20 -4.75
CA LYS A 31 2.13 7.91 -3.32
C LYS A 31 3.03 6.79 -2.83
N VAL A 32 3.55 6.88 -1.61
CA VAL A 32 4.36 5.82 -0.96
C VAL A 32 3.75 5.52 0.40
N CYS A 33 3.65 4.25 0.76
CA CYS A 33 3.36 3.86 2.13
C CYS A 33 4.68 3.77 2.92
N LEU A 34 4.82 4.55 3.98
CA LEU A 34 6.06 4.61 4.76
C LEU A 34 6.33 3.35 5.58
N GLU A 35 5.29 2.60 5.94
CA GLU A 35 5.41 1.37 6.74
C GLU A 35 5.93 0.18 5.95
N CYS A 36 5.47 0.03 4.69
CA CYS A 36 5.83 -1.13 3.86
C CYS A 36 6.67 -0.77 2.63
N GLY A 37 6.92 0.51 2.38
CA GLY A 37 7.70 1.01 1.25
C GLY A 37 7.03 0.85 -0.12
N HIS A 38 5.76 0.42 -0.20
CA HIS A 38 5.06 0.31 -1.48
C HIS A 38 4.85 1.67 -2.12
N ALA A 39 5.37 1.81 -3.34
CA ALA A 39 5.26 3.01 -4.16
C ALA A 39 4.23 2.80 -5.30
N PHE A 40 3.34 3.77 -5.47
CA PHE A 40 2.37 3.83 -6.54
C PHE A 40 2.76 4.96 -7.50
N ALA A 41 3.09 4.64 -8.75
CA ALA A 41 3.61 5.60 -9.71
C ALA A 41 2.54 6.61 -10.15
N THR A 42 1.30 6.15 -10.33
CA THR A 42 0.17 6.98 -10.76
C THR A 42 -1.06 6.80 -9.87
N PRO A 43 -2.02 7.75 -9.90
CA PRO A 43 -3.32 7.58 -9.25
C PRO A 43 -4.05 6.31 -9.70
N SER A 44 -3.93 5.96 -10.99
CA SER A 44 -4.54 4.77 -11.57
C SER A 44 -3.97 3.48 -10.98
N ASP A 45 -2.66 3.43 -10.71
CA ASP A 45 -2.02 2.27 -10.09
C ASP A 45 -2.54 2.04 -8.67
N LEU A 46 -2.66 3.12 -7.90
CA LEU A 46 -3.22 3.04 -6.55
C LEU A 46 -4.68 2.58 -6.58
N LEU A 47 -5.51 3.15 -7.46
CA LEU A 47 -6.91 2.74 -7.60
C LEU A 47 -7.06 1.28 -8.05
N ALA A 48 -6.20 0.82 -8.97
CA ALA A 48 -6.20 -0.55 -9.44
C ALA A 48 -5.82 -1.53 -8.31
N ALA A 49 -4.74 -1.25 -7.59
CA ALA A 49 -4.31 -2.05 -6.45
C ALA A 49 -5.38 -2.08 -5.34
N TYR A 50 -5.96 -0.93 -5.01
CA TYR A 50 -6.97 -0.82 -3.96
C TYR A 50 -8.26 -1.58 -4.29
N ASN A 51 -8.77 -1.45 -5.51
CA ASN A 51 -9.96 -2.20 -5.91
C ASN A 51 -9.70 -3.69 -6.06
N SER A 52 -8.48 -4.09 -6.48
CA SER A 52 -8.08 -5.50 -6.52
C SER A 52 -8.09 -6.12 -5.13
N GLU A 53 -7.53 -5.42 -4.14
CA GLU A 53 -7.50 -5.92 -2.77
C GLU A 53 -8.90 -5.98 -2.16
N ARG A 54 -9.74 -4.95 -2.36
CA ARG A 54 -11.14 -4.98 -1.91
C ARG A 54 -11.90 -6.17 -2.49
N ARG A 55 -11.70 -6.46 -3.78
CA ARG A 55 -12.31 -7.63 -4.42
C ARG A 55 -11.81 -8.92 -3.77
N ARG A 56 -10.49 -9.06 -3.59
CA ARG A 56 -9.90 -10.22 -2.92
C ARG A 56 -10.48 -10.44 -1.52
N MET A 57 -10.68 -9.37 -0.75
CA MET A 57 -11.29 -9.44 0.58
C MET A 57 -12.78 -9.80 0.53
N ALA A 58 -13.53 -9.31 -0.46
CA ALA A 58 -14.94 -9.65 -0.62
C ALA A 58 -15.19 -11.07 -1.13
N GLU A 59 -14.24 -11.63 -1.88
CA GLU A 59 -14.26 -13.02 -2.36
C GLU A 59 -13.73 -14.01 -1.31
N ALA A 60 -13.11 -13.52 -0.23
CA ALA A 60 -12.75 -14.39 0.88
C ALA A 60 -14.02 -14.93 1.54
N GLU A 61 -14.15 -16.25 1.61
CA GLU A 61 -15.26 -16.90 2.33
C GLU A 61 -15.27 -16.42 3.79
N LEU A 62 -16.37 -15.77 4.17
CA LEU A 62 -16.65 -15.38 5.55
C LEU A 62 -17.73 -16.31 6.08
N ASP A 63 -17.32 -17.46 6.60
CA ASP A 63 -18.22 -18.30 7.37
C ASP A 63 -18.59 -17.59 8.67
N GLY A 64 -19.89 -17.40 8.90
CA GLY A 64 -20.38 -16.96 10.20
C GLY A 64 -20.04 -17.98 11.30
N PRO A 65 -20.00 -17.57 12.57
CA PRO A 65 -19.68 -18.45 13.70
C PRO A 65 -20.64 -19.66 13.85
N ASP A 66 -21.77 -19.63 13.15
CA ASP A 66 -22.81 -20.65 13.08
C ASP A 66 -23.02 -21.24 11.68
N GLY A 67 -22.11 -20.98 10.73
CA GLY A 67 -22.25 -21.37 9.33
C GLY A 67 -23.21 -20.48 8.53
N THR A 68 -23.57 -19.30 9.06
CA THR A 68 -24.31 -18.30 8.29
C THR A 68 -23.49 -17.84 7.10
N ASP A 69 -24.04 -17.99 5.90
CA ASP A 69 -23.52 -17.39 4.68
C ASP A 69 -23.96 -15.92 4.59
N TYR A 70 -23.00 -15.00 4.72
CA TYR A 70 -23.24 -13.57 4.56
C TYR A 70 -23.31 -13.11 3.09
N GLY A 71 -23.03 -14.02 2.16
CA GLY A 71 -22.92 -13.77 0.73
C GLY A 71 -21.71 -12.91 0.35
N THR A 72 -21.45 -12.81 -0.95
CA THR A 72 -20.42 -11.92 -1.48
C THR A 72 -20.99 -10.50 -1.65
N PRO A 73 -20.44 -9.46 -0.98
CA PRO A 73 -20.93 -8.11 -1.14
C PRO A 73 -20.68 -7.57 -2.57
N ALA A 74 -21.68 -6.90 -3.15
CA ALA A 74 -21.52 -6.21 -4.42
C ALA A 74 -20.67 -4.94 -4.23
N LEU A 75 -19.41 -4.98 -4.70
CA LEU A 75 -18.50 -3.84 -4.58
C LEU A 75 -18.63 -2.88 -5.78
N VAL A 76 -18.96 -1.61 -5.49
CA VAL A 76 -18.73 -0.52 -6.44
C VAL A 76 -17.24 -0.14 -6.41
N PRO A 77 -16.53 -0.12 -7.56
CA PRO A 77 -15.13 0.31 -7.61
C PRO A 77 -14.96 1.74 -7.11
N VAL A 78 -13.93 1.98 -6.32
CA VAL A 78 -13.48 3.35 -6.00
C VAL A 78 -12.88 3.96 -7.26
N THR A 79 -13.32 5.15 -7.61
CA THR A 79 -12.86 5.89 -8.80
C THR A 79 -12.14 7.19 -8.45
N ASP A 80 -12.22 7.65 -7.19
CA ASP A 80 -11.56 8.85 -6.70
C ASP A 80 -10.40 8.46 -5.79
N VAL A 81 -9.18 8.78 -6.19
CA VAL A 81 -7.96 8.45 -5.45
C VAL A 81 -7.91 9.12 -4.07
N ARG A 82 -8.66 10.20 -3.86
CA ARG A 82 -8.77 10.88 -2.55
C ARG A 82 -9.50 10.05 -1.50
N GLN A 83 -10.27 9.03 -1.92
CA GLN A 83 -10.93 8.09 -1.02
C GLN A 83 -10.00 6.94 -0.57
N VAL A 84 -8.77 6.90 -1.07
CA VAL A 84 -7.79 5.86 -0.73
C VAL A 84 -6.85 6.38 0.37
N GLU A 85 -7.26 6.12 1.60
CA GLU A 85 -6.58 6.57 2.83
C GLU A 85 -5.54 5.57 3.36
N PHE A 86 -5.62 4.31 2.93
CA PHE A 86 -4.75 3.22 3.40
C PHE A 86 -4.05 2.49 2.25
N CYS A 87 -2.86 2.00 2.51
CA CYS A 87 -2.10 1.16 1.60
C CYS A 87 -2.81 -0.19 1.38
N PRO A 88 -3.17 -0.57 0.14
CA PRO A 88 -3.83 -1.85 -0.11
C PRO A 88 -2.93 -3.07 0.16
N CYS A 89 -1.63 -2.89 0.37
CA CYS A 89 -0.70 -3.99 0.63
C CYS A 89 -0.51 -4.30 2.11
N CYS A 90 -0.67 -3.32 3.01
CA CYS A 90 -0.41 -3.50 4.44
C CYS A 90 -1.47 -2.88 5.36
N ALA A 91 -2.49 -2.22 4.81
CA ALA A 91 -3.58 -1.56 5.54
C ALA A 91 -3.16 -0.44 6.51
N HIS A 92 -1.90 0.02 6.47
CA HIS A 92 -1.48 1.24 7.15
C HIS A 92 -1.95 2.46 6.37
N ASP A 93 -2.13 3.56 7.09
CA ASP A 93 -2.32 4.87 6.51
C ASP A 93 -1.13 5.28 5.62
N PHE A 94 -1.42 6.20 4.71
CA PHE A 94 -0.44 6.79 3.80
C PHE A 94 0.22 8.03 4.39
#